data_AF-A0ABD1GP52-F1
#
_entry.id   AF-A0ABD1GP52-F1
#
_cell.length_a   1.000
_cell.length_b   1.000
_cell.length_c   1.000
_cell.angle_alpha   90.00
_cell.angle_beta   90.00
_cell.angle_gamma   90.00
#
_symmetry.space_group_name_H-M   'P 1'
#
loop_
_entity.id
_entity.type
_entity.pdbx_description
1 polymer ?
#
loop_
_entity_poly.entity_id
_entity_poly.type
_entity_poly.pdbx_seq_one_letter_code
_entity_poly.pdbx_strand_id
1 'polypeptide(L)'
;MLLLKPTAPPQREPVAGRKGGGPKKKAVSRSVKAGLQFPIGRIGRYLKKGRYAQRVGSGAPVYMAAMLEYLAAEVLELAGNAARDN
;
A
#
# COMPACT_ATOMS: atom_id res chain seq x y z
N MET A 1 57.83 -9.02 -26.55
CA MET A 1 57.15 -7.74 -26.27
C MET A 1 55.70 -7.87 -26.75
N LEU A 2 54.85 -8.49 -25.93
CA LEU A 2 53.42 -8.66 -26.21
C LEU A 2 52.67 -7.52 -25.52
N LEU A 3 52.20 -6.57 -26.33
CA LEU A 3 51.47 -5.39 -25.87
C LEU A 3 50.03 -5.78 -25.50
N LEU A 4 49.77 -5.97 -24.21
CA LEU A 4 48.42 -6.16 -23.66
C LEU A 4 47.61 -4.88 -23.90
N LYS A 5 46.64 -4.92 -24.83
CA LYS A 5 45.67 -3.84 -24.99
C LYS A 5 44.62 -3.91 -23.85
N PRO A 6 44.31 -2.80 -23.18
CA PRO A 6 43.29 -2.77 -22.13
C PRO A 6 41.90 -2.91 -22.72
N THR A 7 41.11 -3.86 -22.21
CA THR A 7 39.69 -4.06 -22.56
C THR A 7 38.84 -3.06 -21.80
N ALA A 8 38.09 -2.23 -22.51
CA ALA A 8 37.15 -1.27 -21.94
C ALA A 8 36.02 -1.97 -21.16
N PRO A 9 35.50 -1.37 -20.07
CA PRO A 9 34.38 -1.92 -19.33
C PRO A 9 33.10 -1.93 -20.19
N PRO A 10 32.21 -2.93 -20.01
CA PRO A 10 30.97 -3.04 -20.77
C PRO A 10 30.07 -1.83 -20.52
N GLN A 11 29.63 -1.18 -21.60
CA GLN A 11 28.67 -0.09 -21.55
C GLN A 11 27.33 -0.65 -21.04
N ARG A 12 26.81 -0.10 -19.94
CA ARG A 12 25.50 -0.49 -19.41
C ARG A 12 24.42 0.07 -20.34
N GLU A 13 23.72 -0.82 -21.04
CA GLU A 13 22.50 -0.50 -21.78
C GLU A 13 21.50 0.22 -20.87
N PRO A 14 20.90 1.34 -21.30
CA PRO A 14 19.87 2.01 -20.54
C PRO A 14 18.63 1.11 -20.50
N VAL A 15 18.35 0.54 -19.32
CA VAL A 15 17.10 -0.19 -19.05
C VAL A 15 15.92 0.69 -19.44
N ALA A 16 15.16 0.22 -20.44
CA ALA A 16 14.02 0.91 -21.03
C ALA A 16 13.13 1.52 -19.95
N GLY A 17 12.96 2.84 -20.06
CA GLY A 17 12.39 3.70 -19.04
C GLY A 17 11.04 3.21 -18.51
N ARG A 18 10.91 3.26 -17.17
CA ARG A 18 9.63 3.34 -16.49
C ARG A 18 8.79 4.40 -17.22
N LYS A 19 7.61 4.06 -17.75
CA LYS A 19 6.60 5.02 -18.27
C LYS A 19 6.33 6.06 -17.18
N GLY A 20 7.08 7.16 -17.18
CA GLY A 20 7.10 8.16 -16.11
C GLY A 20 6.95 9.59 -16.62
N GLY A 21 6.91 9.81 -17.93
CA GLY A 21 6.85 11.14 -18.56
C GLY A 21 5.47 11.60 -19.01
N GLY A 22 4.43 10.76 -18.90
CA GLY A 22 3.07 11.15 -19.27
C GLY A 22 2.35 11.94 -18.16
N PRO A 23 1.30 12.73 -18.48
CA PRO A 23 0.52 13.45 -17.49
C PRO A 23 0.06 12.50 -16.36
N LYS A 24 0.44 12.82 -15.12
CA LYS A 24 0.09 12.00 -13.95
C LYS A 24 -1.41 12.10 -13.70
N LYS A 25 -2.12 10.97 -13.85
CA LYS A 25 -3.51 10.86 -13.39
C LYS A 25 -3.57 11.19 -11.90
N LYS A 26 -4.64 11.88 -11.47
CA LYS A 26 -4.88 12.16 -10.05
C LYS A 26 -4.80 10.86 -9.24
N ALA A 27 -4.03 10.89 -8.16
CA ALA A 27 -3.86 9.72 -7.31
C ALA A 27 -5.16 9.45 -6.54
N VAL A 28 -5.78 8.30 -6.79
CA VAL A 28 -6.92 7.83 -5.99
C VAL A 28 -6.40 6.98 -4.83
N SER A 29 -6.88 7.29 -3.62
CA SER A 29 -6.45 6.58 -2.41
C SER A 29 -6.89 5.10 -2.45
N ARG A 30 -6.17 4.24 -1.72
CA ARG A 30 -6.54 2.83 -1.63
C ARG A 30 -7.89 2.63 -0.94
N SER A 31 -8.20 3.45 0.07
CA SER A 31 -9.49 3.43 0.76
C SER A 31 -10.64 3.71 -0.21
N VAL A 32 -10.53 4.77 -1.01
CA VAL A 32 -11.55 5.10 -2.04
C VAL A 32 -11.67 4.00 -3.08
N LYS A 33 -10.56 3.43 -3.55
CA LYS A 33 -10.59 2.31 -4.51
C LYS A 33 -11.26 1.05 -3.96
N ALA A 34 -11.16 0.80 -2.65
CA ALA A 34 -11.72 -0.37 -2.01
C ALA A 34 -13.12 -0.12 -1.43
N GLY A 35 -13.65 1.10 -1.50
CA GLY A 35 -14.95 1.45 -0.92
C GLY A 35 -14.97 1.45 0.62
N LEU A 36 -13.82 1.62 1.28
CA LEU A 36 -13.71 1.60 2.73
C LEU A 36 -13.55 3.02 3.30
N GLN A 37 -14.26 3.33 4.38
CA GLN A 37 -14.05 4.56 5.16
C GLN A 37 -12.72 4.53 5.92
N PHE A 38 -12.30 3.34 6.37
CA PHE A 38 -11.10 3.19 7.19
C PHE A 38 -9.81 3.37 6.34
N PRO A 39 -8.74 3.94 6.94
CA PRO A 39 -7.55 4.34 6.21
C PRO A 39 -6.60 3.15 5.94
N ILE A 40 -6.77 2.47 4.81
CA ILE A 40 -5.94 1.31 4.37
C ILE A 40 -4.44 1.66 4.36
N GLY A 41 -4.09 2.87 3.92
CA GLY A 41 -2.70 3.33 3.87
C GLY A 41 -2.03 3.37 5.24
N ARG A 42 -2.78 3.82 6.25
CA ARG A 42 -2.32 3.93 7.64
C ARG A 42 -2.20 2.55 8.27
N ILE A 43 -3.18 1.68 8.06
CA ILE A 43 -3.17 0.30 8.55
C ILE A 43 -1.98 -0.46 7.98
N GLY A 44 -1.73 -0.37 6.67
CA GLY A 44 -0.54 -1.00 6.06
C GLY A 44 0.79 -0.49 6.63
N ARG A 45 0.87 0.78 7.03
CA ARG A 45 2.04 1.31 7.73
C ARG A 45 2.18 0.71 9.13
N TYR A 46 1.09 0.56 9.87
CA TYR A 46 1.12 -0.05 11.21
C TYR A 46 1.45 -1.55 11.15
N LEU A 47 0.94 -2.30 10.17
CA LEU A 47 1.33 -3.69 9.96
C LEU A 47 2.84 -3.85 9.74
N LYS A 48 3.46 -2.93 9.00
CA LYS A 48 4.93 -2.93 8.80
C LYS A 48 5.69 -2.52 10.06
N LYS A 49 5.22 -1.48 10.78
CA LYS A 49 5.85 -1.03 12.02
C LYS A 49 5.79 -2.07 13.14
N GLY A 50 4.70 -2.85 13.20
CA GLY A 50 4.51 -3.90 14.19
C GLY A 50 5.39 -5.14 13.99
N ARG A 51 6.13 -5.25 12.87
CA ARG A 51 7.02 -6.38 12.56
C ARG A 51 6.36 -7.77 12.67
N TYR A 52 5.04 -7.85 12.41
CA TYR A 52 4.28 -9.10 12.48
C TYR A 52 4.73 -10.17 11.48
N ALA A 53 5.36 -9.74 10.38
CA ALA A 53 5.96 -10.61 9.37
C ALA A 53 7.08 -9.87 8.64
N GLN A 54 8.00 -10.61 8.01
CA GLN A 54 9.08 -10.04 7.20
C GLN A 54 8.54 -9.27 5.98
N ARG A 55 7.41 -9.71 5.42
CA ARG A 55 6.70 -9.07 4.29
C ARG A 55 5.22 -8.99 4.59
N VAL A 56 4.61 -7.89 4.18
CA VAL A 56 3.15 -7.68 4.28
C VAL A 56 2.59 -7.62 2.87
N GLY A 57 1.68 -8.54 2.54
CA GLY A 57 1.00 -8.59 1.25
C GLY A 57 0.18 -7.32 0.98
N SER A 58 -0.02 -6.98 -0.29
CA SER A 58 -0.76 -5.76 -0.69
C SER A 58 -2.22 -5.77 -0.25
N GLY A 59 -2.84 -6.95 -0.19
CA GLY A 59 -4.23 -7.16 0.26
C GLY A 59 -4.42 -7.20 1.77
N ALA A 60 -3.38 -7.51 2.54
CA ALA A 60 -3.45 -7.60 4.00
C ALA A 60 -4.04 -6.33 4.68
N PRO A 61 -3.57 -5.11 4.36
CA PRO A 61 -4.17 -3.91 4.94
C PRO A 61 -5.58 -3.60 4.44
N VAL A 62 -6.00 -4.15 3.30
CA VAL A 62 -7.38 -3.99 2.78
C VAL A 62 -8.32 -4.86 3.61
N TYR A 63 -7.97 -6.13 3.79
CA TYR A 63 -8.75 -7.06 4.60
C TYR A 63 -8.86 -6.58 6.06
N MET A 64 -7.73 -6.19 6.66
CA MET A 64 -7.74 -5.66 8.02
C MET A 64 -8.57 -4.39 8.18
N ALA A 65 -8.56 -3.49 7.18
CA ALA A 65 -9.40 -2.30 7.21
C ALA A 65 -10.89 -2.67 7.15
N ALA A 66 -11.28 -3.59 6.28
CA ALA A 66 -12.66 -4.03 6.15
C ALA A 66 -13.19 -4.68 7.44
N MET A 67 -12.40 -5.56 8.07
CA MET A 67 -12.79 -6.20 9.33
C MET A 67 -12.96 -5.18 10.47
N LEU A 68 -12.02 -4.24 10.60
CA LEU A 68 -12.11 -3.19 11.63
C LEU A 68 -13.28 -2.24 11.39
N GLU A 69 -13.57 -1.89 10.13
CA GLU A 69 -14.69 -1.04 9.75
C GLU A 69 -16.03 -1.72 10.03
N TYR A 70 -16.15 -3.00 9.68
CA TYR A 70 -17.33 -3.81 9.95
C TYR A 70 -17.63 -3.89 11.45
N LEU A 71 -16.65 -4.28 12.26
CA LEU A 71 -16.83 -4.39 13.71
C LEU A 71 -17.15 -3.05 14.36
N ALA A 72 -16.50 -1.96 13.92
CA ALA A 72 -16.78 -0.63 14.43
C ALA A 72 -18.21 -0.18 14.06
N ALA A 73 -18.66 -0.44 12.85
CA ALA A 73 -20.02 -0.13 12.41
C ALA A 73 -21.06 -0.86 13.27
N GLU A 74 -20.90 -2.16 13.47
CA GLU A 74 -21.82 -2.98 14.28
C GLU A 74 -21.92 -2.44 15.72
N VAL A 75 -20.78 -2.21 16.38
CA VAL A 75 -20.77 -1.71 17.76
C VAL A 75 -21.39 -0.32 17.86
N LEU A 76 -21.11 0.56 16.89
CA LEU A 76 -21.67 1.91 16.88
C LEU A 76 -23.17 1.93 16.57
N GLU A 77 -23.67 1.02 15.72
CA GLU A 77 -25.09 0.87 15.45
C GLU A 77 -25.84 0.44 16.71
N LEU A 78 -25.37 -0.60 17.38
CA LEU A 78 -25.97 -1.08 18.63
C LEU A 78 -25.90 -0.02 19.74
N ALA A 79 -24.76 0.65 19.89
CA ALA A 79 -24.61 1.73 20.87
C ALA A 79 -25.50 2.93 20.55
N GLY A 80 -25.66 3.27 19.27
CA GLY A 80 -26.53 4.35 18.81
C GLY A 80 -28.01 4.06 19.08
N ASN A 81 -28.44 2.82 18.85
CA ASN A 81 -29.78 2.38 19.21
C ASN A 81 -30.00 2.45 20.72
N ALA A 82 -29.08 1.92 21.53
CA ALA A 82 -29.16 1.99 22.98
C ALA A 82 -29.17 3.44 23.53
N ALA A 83 -28.43 4.35 22.89
CA ALA A 83 -28.41 5.77 23.25
C ALA A 83 -29.67 6.52 22.82
N ARG A 84 -30.41 6.02 21.83
CA ARG A 84 -31.71 6.59 21.42
C ARG A 84 -32.85 6.15 22.33
N ASP A 85 -32.75 4.94 22.86
CA ASP A 85 -33.78 4.33 23.71
C ASP A 85 -33.75 4.82 25.18
N ASN A 86 -32.74 5.61 25.57
CA ASN A 86 -32.58 6.23 26.90
C ASN A 86 -32.54 7.76 26.80
#